data_AF-A0A956EWY7-F1
#
_entry.id   AF-A0A956EWY7-F1
#
_cell.length_a   1.000
_cell.length_b   1.000
_cell.length_c   1.000
_cell.angle_alpha   90.00
_cell.angle_beta   90.00
_cell.angle_gamma   90.00
#
_symmetry.space_group_name_H-M   'P 1'
#
loop_
_entity.id
_entity.type
_entity.pdbx_description
1 polymer ?
#
loop_
_entity_poly.entity_id
_entity_poly.type
_entity_poly.pdbx_seq_one_letter_code
_entity_poly.pdbx_strand_id
1 'polypeptide(L)' 'MALLSFNGYPTGWFVVAWAEDLAPGDVQPMRYFGRDLVAYRGLDDGLVHVHDAFCPHLGAH' A
#
# COMPACT_ATOMS: atom_id res chain seq x y z
N MET A 1 -27.49 18.42 16.93
CA MET A 1 -26.66 18.52 15.72
C MET A 1 -25.32 17.84 16.03
N ALA A 2 -25.26 16.51 15.88
CA ALA A 2 -24.04 15.76 16.18
C ALA A 2 -23.04 16.02 15.05
N LEU A 3 -21.91 16.63 15.40
CA LEU A 3 -20.75 16.69 14.53
C LEU A 3 -20.30 15.24 14.33
N LEU A 4 -20.56 14.68 13.15
CA LEU A 4 -19.92 13.44 12.73
C LEU A 4 -18.43 13.75 12.67
N SER A 5 -17.71 13.42 13.75
CA SER A 5 -16.27 13.42 13.74
C SER A 5 -15.85 12.32 12.76
N PHE A 6 -15.47 12.70 11.54
CA PHE A 6 -14.81 11.82 10.58
C PHE A 6 -13.39 11.54 11.07
N ASN A 7 -13.27 10.91 12.24
CA ASN A 7 -11.99 10.57 12.83
C ASN A 7 -11.50 9.26 12.20
N GLY A 8 -10.66 9.37 11.17
CA GLY A 8 -10.00 8.23 10.52
C GLY A 8 -10.16 8.20 9.01
N TYR A 9 -9.57 7.18 8.39
CA TYR A 9 -9.71 6.91 6.97
C TYR A 9 -10.94 6.03 6.71
N PRO A 10 -11.73 6.28 5.66
CA PRO A 10 -12.90 5.46 5.34
C PRO A 10 -12.52 4.01 5.03
N THR A 11 -13.37 3.07 5.43
CA THR A 11 -13.21 1.66 5.07
C THR A 11 -13.86 1.39 3.72
N GLY A 12 -13.09 0.85 2.77
CA GLY A 12 -13.57 0.53 1.44
C GLY A 12 -12.44 0.09 0.52
N TRP A 13 -12.77 -0.12 -0.74
CA TRP A 13 -11.80 -0.40 -1.80
C TRP A 13 -11.33 0.91 -2.42
N PHE A 14 -10.01 1.08 -2.53
CA PHE A 14 -9.38 2.26 -3.11
C PHE A 14 -8.39 1.82 -4.18
N VAL A 15 -8.45 2.47 -5.34
CA VAL A 15 -7.42 2.34 -6.37
C VAL A 15 -6.22 3.18 -5.92
N VAL A 16 -5.04 2.56 -5.85
CA VAL A 16 -3.80 3.21 -5.35
C VAL A 16 -2.65 3.19 -6.35
N ALA A 17 -2.73 2.35 -7.38
CA ALA A 17 -1.76 2.23 -8.47
C ALA A 17 -2.38 1.46 -9.65
N TRP A 18 -1.75 1.56 -10.82
CA TRP A 18 -2.04 0.69 -11.97
C TRP A 18 -1.10 -0.51 -11.96
N ALA A 19 -1.62 -1.69 -12.29
CA ALA A 19 -0.81 -2.91 -12.28
C ALA A 19 0.28 -2.86 -13.37
N GLU A 20 -0.01 -2.24 -14.52
CA GLU A 20 0.94 -2.12 -15.64
C GLU A 20 2.17 -1.26 -15.32
N ASP A 21 2.11 -0.39 -14.30
CA ASP A 21 3.23 0.46 -13.89
C ASP A 21 4.26 -0.29 -13.03
N LEU A 22 3.98 -1.55 -12.63
CA LEU A 22 4.90 -2.43 -11.92
C LEU A 22 5.28 -3.62 -12.80
N ALA A 23 6.51 -3.65 -13.32
CA ALA A 23 7.07 -4.82 -13.96
C ALA A 23 7.45 -5.90 -12.92
N PRO A 24 7.61 -7.17 -13.32
CA PRO A 24 8.05 -8.22 -12.40
C PRO A 24 9.38 -7.85 -11.71
N GLY A 25 9.41 -7.89 -10.38
CA GLY A 25 10.54 -7.48 -9.56
C GLY A 25 10.57 -6.01 -9.17
N ASP A 26 9.69 -5.18 -9.74
CA ASP A 26 9.59 -3.78 -9.34
C ASP A 26 9.01 -3.64 -7.93
N VAL A 27 9.51 -2.61 -7.25
CA VAL A 27 9.08 -2.21 -5.92
C VAL A 27 8.79 -0.71 -5.94
N GLN A 28 7.59 -0.33 -5.54
CA GLN A 28 7.10 1.05 -5.54
C GLN A 28 6.72 1.47 -4.11
N PRO A 29 7.42 2.47 -3.52
CA PRO A 29 7.01 3.07 -2.26
C PRO A 29 5.75 3.92 -2.44
N MET A 30 4.85 3.90 -1.45
CA MET A 30 3.56 4.56 -1.49
C MET A 30 3.23 5.20 -0.13
N ARG A 31 2.49 6.32 -0.15
CA ARG A 31 1.98 6.97 1.07
C ARG A 31 0.47 7.16 0.97
N TYR A 32 -0.29 6.31 1.64
CA TYR A 32 -1.75 6.38 1.67
C TYR A 32 -2.27 6.14 3.08
N PHE A 33 -3.42 6.72 3.41
CA PHE A 33 -4.08 6.51 4.71
C PHE A 33 -3.14 6.75 5.91
N GLY A 34 -2.25 7.74 5.79
CA GLY A 34 -1.28 8.10 6.83
C GLY A 34 -0.21 7.03 7.10
N ARG A 35 -0.05 6.04 6.22
CA ARG A 35 0.89 4.93 6.32
C ARG A 35 1.84 4.93 5.14
N ASP A 36 3.07 4.46 5.37
CA ASP A 36 4.00 4.08 4.31
C ASP A 36 3.67 2.64 3.94
N LEU A 37 3.41 2.43 2.65
CA LEU A 37 3.09 1.15 2.06
C LEU A 37 4.10 0.86 0.96
N VAL A 38 4.22 -0.41 0.61
CA VAL A 38 5.00 -0.85 -0.54
C VAL A 38 4.13 -1.68 -1.45
N ALA A 39 4.09 -1.35 -2.74
CA ALA A 39 3.58 -2.22 -3.78
C ALA A 39 4.76 -2.91 -4.46
N TYR A 40 4.62 -4.19 -4.78
CA TYR A 40 5.62 -4.88 -5.60
C TYR A 40 4.97 -5.94 -6.46
N ARG A 41 5.65 -6.32 -7.56
CA ARG A 41 5.24 -7.48 -8.37
C ARG A 41 6.18 -8.64 -8.13
N GLY A 42 5.65 -9.77 -7.65
CA GLY A 42 6.42 -10.97 -7.38
C GLY A 42 7.06 -11.52 -8.66
N LEU A 43 8.33 -11.92 -8.57
CA LEU A 43 9.03 -12.55 -9.70
C LEU A 43 8.51 -13.96 -9.99
N ASP A 44 8.12 -14.70 -8.95
CA ASP A 44 7.69 -16.10 -9.07
C ASP A 44 6.21 -16.25 -9.45
N ASP A 45 5.33 -15.43 -8.86
CA ASP A 45 3.88 -15.50 -9.08
C ASP A 45 3.38 -14.47 -10.11
N GLY A 46 4.18 -13.44 -10.43
CA GLY A 46 3.80 -12.35 -11.31
C GLY A 46 2.67 -11.46 -10.77
N LEU A 47 2.25 -11.61 -9.51
CA LEU A 47 1.13 -10.89 -8.91
C LEU A 47 1.58 -9.59 -8.25
N VAL A 48 0.67 -8.62 -8.19
CA VAL A 48 0.88 -7.37 -7.45
C VAL A 48 0.45 -7.57 -6.00
N HIS A 49 1.35 -7.23 -5.08
CA HIS A 49 1.14 -7.29 -3.64
C HIS A 49 1.26 -5.89 -3.05
N VAL A 50 0.56 -5.64 -1.95
CA VAL A 50 0.68 -4.42 -1.15
C VAL A 50 0.90 -4.79 0.30
N HIS A 51 1.97 -4.27 0.90
CA HIS A 51 2.34 -4.50 2.29
C HIS A 51 2.63 -3.18 3.01
N ASP A 52 2.76 -3.25 4.34
CA ASP A 52 3.39 -2.19 5.11
C ASP A 52 4.84 -2.01 4.63
N ALA A 53 5.30 -0.77 4.51
CA ALA A 53 6.64 -0.51 4.00
C ALA A 53 7.75 -0.89 4.99
N PHE A 54 7.43 -1.05 6.28
CA PHE A 54 8.43 -1.36 7.29
C PHE A 54 8.43 -2.85 7.67
N CYS A 55 9.59 -3.49 7.52
CA CYS A 55 9.76 -4.88 7.92
C CYS A 55 9.59 -5.03 9.45
N PRO A 56 8.74 -5.97 9.94
CA PRO A 56 8.45 -6.11 11.36
C PRO A 56 9.64 -6.56 12.21
N HIS A 57 10.74 -7.00 11.59
CA HIS A 57 11.94 -7.41 12.31
C HIS A 57 12.73 -6.21 12.86
N LEU A 58 13.16 -5.30 12.00
CA LEU A 58 14.02 -4.15 12.38
C LEU A 58 13.62 -2.83 11.72
N GLY A 59 12.47 -2.76 11.03
CA GLY A 59 11.97 -1.52 10.45
C GLY A 59 12.70 -1.04 9.20
N ALA A 60 13.31 -1.94 8.43
CA ALA A 60 13.83 -1.59 7.11
C ALA A 60 12.67 -1.18 6.19
N HIS A 61 12.90 -0.12 5.41
CA HIS A 61 12.03 0.44 4.38
C HIS A 61 12.75 0.44 3.04
#